data_AF-A0A6A0A8U0-F1
#
_entry.id   AF-A0A6A0A8U0-F1
#
_cell.length_a   1.000
_cell.length_b   1.000
_cell.length_c   1.000
_cell.angle_alpha   90.00
_cell.angle_beta   90.00
_cell.angle_gamma   90.00
#
_symmetry.space_group_name_H-M   'P 1'
#
loop_
_entity.id
_entity.type
_entity.pdbx_description
1 polymer ?
#
loop_
_entity_poly.entity_id
_entity_poly.type
_entity_poly.pdbx_seq_one_letter_code
_entity_poly.pdbx_strand_id
1 'polypeptide(L)'
;MISKERVETVGDVFAVGDELKAVVINAFNEREVQLSTKALELVPGQMKTDKQAVFANAAEGLAKYLLSKNEIMEQRRQALTQLK
;
A
#
# COMPACT_ATOMS: atom_id res chain seq x y z
N MET A 1 0.28 -1.70 6.77
CA MET A 1 -0.66 -2.69 6.15
C MET A 1 0.11 -3.55 5.16
N ILE A 2 -0.23 -4.85 5.05
CA ILE A 2 0.58 -5.86 4.34
C ILE A 2 0.16 -6.08 2.87
N SER A 3 -1.07 -6.49 2.61
CA SER A 3 -1.59 -6.76 1.27
C SER A 3 -2.95 -6.06 1.04
N LYS A 4 -3.35 -5.88 -0.22
CA LYS A 4 -4.73 -5.51 -0.57
C LYS A 4 -5.70 -6.66 -0.31
N GLU A 5 -5.23 -7.90 -0.32
CA GLU A 5 -6.00 -9.05 0.10
C GLU A 5 -5.87 -9.31 1.60
N ARG A 6 -6.81 -10.09 2.15
CA ARG A 6 -6.74 -10.54 3.54
C ARG A 6 -5.50 -11.40 3.75
N VAL A 7 -4.80 -11.08 4.84
CA VAL A 7 -3.67 -11.82 5.41
C VAL A 7 -4.13 -12.29 6.78
N GLU A 8 -4.09 -13.61 7.03
CA GLU A 8 -4.57 -14.19 8.29
C GLU A 8 -3.57 -13.90 9.41
N THR A 9 -2.28 -14.18 9.16
CA THR A 9 -1.20 -13.90 10.09
C THR A 9 -0.01 -13.26 9.37
N VAL A 10 0.79 -12.47 10.10
CA VAL A 10 1.99 -11.82 9.53
C VAL A 10 3.02 -12.85 9.04
N GLY A 11 3.10 -13.98 9.75
CA GLY A 11 4.01 -15.09 9.43
C GLY A 11 3.71 -15.78 8.11
N ASP A 12 2.49 -15.61 7.56
CA ASP A 12 2.12 -16.15 6.25
C ASP A 12 2.82 -15.42 5.09
N VAL A 13 3.40 -14.24 5.35
CA VAL A 13 3.97 -13.35 4.32
C VAL A 13 5.45 -13.05 4.59
N PHE A 14 5.79 -12.80 5.86
CA PHE A 14 7.13 -12.37 6.27
C PHE A 14 7.74 -13.28 7.32
N ALA A 15 9.07 -13.44 7.24
CA ALA A 15 9.87 -14.08 8.27
C ALA A 15 10.63 -13.03 9.10
N VAL A 16 11.01 -13.41 10.33
CA VAL A 16 11.91 -12.59 11.15
C VAL A 16 13.25 -12.48 10.43
N GLY A 17 13.71 -11.24 10.23
CA GLY A 17 14.95 -10.94 9.50
C GLY A 17 14.74 -10.57 8.03
N ASP A 18 13.51 -10.63 7.51
CA ASP A 18 13.22 -10.15 6.15
C ASP A 18 13.51 -8.64 6.03
N GLU A 19 14.30 -8.26 5.03
CA GLU A 19 14.43 -6.87 4.59
C GLU A 19 13.26 -6.52 3.65
N LEU A 20 12.54 -5.44 3.96
CA LEU A 20 11.32 -5.06 3.26
C LEU A 20 11.43 -3.67 2.64
N LYS A 21 10.87 -3.50 1.44
CA LYS A 21 10.55 -2.18 0.89
C LYS A 21 9.11 -1.82 1.25
N ALA A 22 8.90 -0.64 1.83
CA ALA A 22 7.59 -0.15 2.21
C ALA A 22 7.46 1.36 1.99
N VAL A 23 6.22 1.84 1.96
CA VAL A 23 5.88 3.26 1.83
C VAL A 23 5.50 3.80 3.20
N VAL A 24 6.05 4.96 3.58
CA VAL A 24 5.55 5.74 4.72
C VAL A 24 4.20 6.35 4.33
N ILE A 25 3.13 5.89 4.96
CA ILE A 25 1.77 6.38 4.70
C ILE A 25 1.31 7.42 5.71
N ASN A 26 1.93 7.43 6.89
CA ASN A 26 1.73 8.46 7.89
C ASN A 26 2.97 8.60 8.78
N ALA A 27 3.21 9.80 9.28
CA ALA A 27 4.18 10.08 10.34
C ALA A 27 3.44 10.86 11.42
N PHE A 28 3.23 10.22 12.58
CA PHE A 28 2.41 10.81 13.64
C PHE A 28 3.22 11.78 14.50
N ASN A 29 4.47 11.43 14.77
CA ASN A 29 5.45 12.21 15.52
C ASN A 29 6.85 11.75 15.09
N GLU A 30 7.88 12.28 15.75
CA GLU A 30 9.29 11.96 15.44
C GLU A 30 9.68 10.48 15.66
N ARG A 31 8.85 9.71 16.37
CA ARG A 31 9.14 8.31 16.77
C ARG A 31 8.23 7.29 16.12
N GLU A 32 7.08 7.70 15.59
CA GLU A 32 6.04 6.78 15.11
C GLU A 32 5.68 7.04 13.65
N VAL A 33 5.94 6.03 12.82
CA VAL A 33 5.60 6.02 11.39
C VAL A 33 4.73 4.82 11.08
N GLN A 34 3.76 5.03 10.18
CA GLN A 34 2.94 3.97 9.65
C GLN A 34 3.45 3.57 8.27
N LEU A 35 3.72 2.28 8.10
CA LEU A 35 4.24 1.71 6.85
C LEU A 35 3.20 0.89 6.10
N SER A 36 3.36 0.81 4.79
CA SER A 36 2.50 0.05 3.90
C SER A 36 3.29 -0.64 2.78
N THR A 37 3.19 -1.95 2.70
CA THR A 37 3.69 -2.74 1.55
C THR A 37 2.59 -2.94 0.51
N LYS A 38 1.31 -2.90 0.91
CA LYS A 38 0.17 -3.01 -0.03
C LYS A 38 0.09 -1.87 -1.06
N ALA A 39 0.71 -0.72 -0.75
CA ALA A 39 0.79 0.43 -1.65
C ALA A 39 1.72 0.15 -2.85
N LEU A 40 2.57 -0.87 -2.76
CA LEU A 40 3.51 -1.26 -3.80
C LEU A 40 2.93 -2.36 -4.72
N GLU A 41 1.79 -2.97 -4.37
CA GLU A 41 1.20 -4.05 -5.17
C GLU A 41 0.62 -3.54 -6.49
N LEU A 42 1.11 -4.07 -7.62
CA LEU A 42 0.53 -3.81 -8.94
C LEU A 42 -0.83 -4.53 -9.10
N VAL A 43 -0.91 -5.74 -8.56
CA VAL A 43 -2.11 -6.59 -8.54
C VAL A 43 -2.48 -6.90 -7.08
N PRO A 44 -3.76 -6.87 -6.68
CA PRO A 44 -4.16 -7.27 -5.34
C PRO A 44 -3.63 -8.66 -4.96
N GLY A 45 -3.16 -8.82 -3.72
CA GLY A 45 -2.68 -10.11 -3.24
C GLY A 45 -1.24 -10.45 -3.65
N GLN A 46 -0.60 -9.63 -4.49
CA GLN A 46 0.74 -9.91 -4.99
C GLN A 46 1.79 -10.01 -3.88
N MET A 47 1.62 -9.34 -2.75
CA MET A 47 2.52 -9.49 -1.60
C MET A 47 2.47 -10.92 -1.00
N LYS A 48 1.37 -11.65 -1.16
CA LYS A 48 1.19 -13.03 -0.67
C LYS A 48 1.78 -14.06 -1.64
N THR A 49 1.78 -13.77 -2.94
CA THR A 49 2.16 -14.73 -3.98
C THR A 49 3.58 -14.49 -4.50
N ASP A 50 3.99 -13.23 -4.66
CA ASP A 50 5.30 -12.86 -5.19
C ASP A 50 5.79 -11.52 -4.58
N LYS A 51 6.26 -11.59 -3.34
CA LYS A 51 6.82 -10.43 -2.62
C LYS A 51 8.04 -9.82 -3.33
N GLN A 52 8.84 -10.65 -4.01
CA GLN A 52 10.05 -10.20 -4.70
C GLN A 52 9.70 -9.30 -5.88
N ALA A 53 8.69 -9.67 -6.68
CA ALA A 53 8.20 -8.83 -7.77
C ALA A 53 7.62 -7.51 -7.27
N VAL A 54 6.94 -7.48 -6.11
CA VAL A 54 6.47 -6.23 -5.52
C VAL A 54 7.63 -5.30 -5.17
N PHE A 55 8.70 -5.84 -4.58
CA PHE A 55 9.87 -5.04 -4.22
C PHE A 55 10.72 -4.61 -5.43
N ALA A 56 10.75 -5.43 -6.49
CA ALA A 56 11.41 -5.09 -7.74
C ALA A 56 10.69 -3.94 -8.46
N ASN A 57 9.35 -3.97 -8.48
CA ASN A 57 8.50 -2.99 -9.17
C ASN A 57 7.94 -1.90 -8.24
N ALA A 58 8.58 -1.67 -7.09
CA ALA A 58 8.06 -0.79 -6.05
C ALA A 58 7.73 0.63 -6.56
N ALA A 59 8.58 1.19 -7.43
CA ALA A 59 8.36 2.52 -7.99
C ALA A 59 7.09 2.59 -8.86
N GLU A 60 6.88 1.59 -9.71
CA GLU A 60 5.69 1.48 -10.56
C GLU A 60 4.43 1.24 -9.71
N GLY A 61 4.51 0.33 -8.74
CA GLY A 61 3.44 0.06 -7.79
C GLY A 61 3.00 1.31 -7.04
N LEU A 62 3.96 2.08 -6.53
CA LEU A 62 3.70 3.36 -5.86
C LEU A 62 3.07 4.38 -6.79
N ALA A 63 3.58 4.54 -8.01
CA ALA A 63 3.02 5.46 -9.00
C ALA A 63 1.55 5.14 -9.28
N LYS A 64 1.24 3.86 -9.52
CA LYS A 64 -0.14 3.38 -9.72
C LYS A 64 -1.02 3.68 -8.49
N TYR A 65 -0.52 3.41 -7.28
CA TYR A 65 -1.25 3.67 -6.05
C TYR A 65 -1.59 5.16 -5.88
N LEU A 66 -0.65 6.07 -6.15
CA LEU A 66 -0.86 7.51 -6.02
C LEU A 66 -1.85 8.03 -7.05
N LEU A 67 -1.79 7.55 -8.30
CA LEU A 67 -2.77 7.88 -9.34
C LEU A 67 -4.19 7.49 -8.91
N SER A 68 -4.39 6.22 -8.53
CA SER A 68 -5.71 5.76 -8.08
C SER A 68 -6.18 6.49 -6.83
N LYS A 69 -5.28 6.81 -5.89
CA LYS A 69 -5.63 7.58 -4.69
C LYS A 69 -6.13 8.99 -5.06
N ASN A 70 -5.46 9.66 -5.99
CA ASN A 70 -5.85 11.00 -6.44
C ASN A 70 -7.21 10.97 -7.14
N GLU A 71 -7.44 10.00 -8.03
CA GLU A 71 -8.74 9.80 -8.71
C GLU A 71 -9.88 9.60 -7.71
N ILE A 72 -9.70 8.72 -6.73
CA ILE A 72 -10.70 8.46 -5.67
C ILE A 72 -10.98 9.73 -4.87
N MET A 73 -9.95 10.52 -4.54
CA MET A 73 -10.13 11.75 -3.78
C MET A 73 -10.90 12.81 -4.58
N GLU A 74 -10.64 12.92 -5.87
CA GLU A 74 -11.35 13.86 -6.75
C GLU A 74 -12.82 13.43 -6.94
N GLN A 75 -13.08 12.14 -7.16
CA GLN A 75 -14.45 11.62 -7.20
C GLN A 75 -15.22 11.91 -5.91
N ARG A 76 -14.58 11.73 -4.74
CA ARG A 76 -15.18 12.07 -3.44
C ARG A 76 -15.49 13.55 -3.33
N ARG A 77 -14.59 14.43 -3.79
CA ARG A 77 -14.80 15.88 -3.80
C ARG A 77 -15.99 16.25 -4.68
N GLN A 78 -16.08 15.69 -5.88
CA GLN A 78 -17.19 15.94 -6.81
C GLN A 78 -18.53 15.46 -6.24
N ALA A 79 -18.57 14.26 -5.65
CA ALA A 79 -19.77 13.73 -5.01
C ALA A 79 -20.25 14.62 -3.86
N LEU A 80 -19.33 15.15 -3.03
CA LEU A 80 -19.68 16.08 -1.95
C LEU A 80 -20.20 17.42 -2.46
N THR A 81 -19.70 17.90 -3.60
CA THR A 81 -20.19 19.13 -4.23
C THR A 81 -21.61 18.95 -4.79
N GLN A 82 -21.96 17.77 -5.31
CA GLN A 82 -23.30 17.47 -5.84
C GLN A 82 -24.38 17.30 -4.75
N LEU A 83 -23.98 17.19 -3.47
CA LEU A 83 -24.89 17.07 -2.32
C LEU A 83 -25.28 18.42 -1.70
N LYS A 84 -24.73 19.54 -2.20
CA LYS A 84 -25.04 20.91 -1.76
C LYS A 84 -25.99 21.59 -2.73
#